data_AF-A0A2M8F9M5-F1
#
_entry.id   AF-A0A2M8F9M5-F1
#
_cell.length_a   1.000
_cell.length_b   1.000
_cell.length_c   1.000
_cell.angle_alpha   90.00
_cell.angle_beta   90.00
_cell.angle_gamma   90.00
#
_symmetry.space_group_name_H-M   'P 1'
#
loop_
_entity.id
_entity.type
_entity.pdbx_description
1 polymer ?
#
loop_
_entity_poly.entity_id
_entity_poly.type
_entity_poly.pdbx_seq_one_letter_code
_entity_poly.pdbx_strand_id
1 'polypeptide(L)'
;MNIVFGILGVAAGAVIVAKSEWIVQNFGSAEWAEQHMGSSGGSRLLYKLIGLAIILFSFLSLAGLMDNILLGIFGRLFTGFAQ
;
A
#
# COMPACT_ATOMS: atom_id res chain seq x y z
N MET A 1 15.00 11.69 6.54
CA MET A 1 14.14 10.97 5.57
C MET A 1 14.28 11.65 4.22
N ASN A 2 14.86 10.99 3.21
CA ASN A 2 14.99 11.64 1.91
C ASN A 2 13.60 11.70 1.28
N ILE A 3 13.03 12.90 1.19
CA ILE A 3 11.77 13.23 0.49
C ILE A 3 11.69 12.54 -0.88
N VAL A 4 12.85 12.35 -1.52
CA VAL A 4 13.05 11.56 -2.74
C VAL A 4 12.39 10.18 -2.67
N PHE A 5 12.57 9.41 -1.59
CA PHE A 5 11.97 8.08 -1.46
C PHE A 5 10.45 8.13 -1.33
N GLY A 6 9.91 9.13 -0.63
CA GLY A 6 8.46 9.32 -0.52
C GLY A 6 7.84 9.68 -1.87
N ILE A 7 8.46 10.57 -2.63
CA ILE A 7 8.00 10.94 -3.97
C ILE A 7 8.07 9.74 -4.92
N LEU A 8 9.17 8.96 -4.89
CA LEU A 8 9.29 7.73 -5.68
C LEU A 8 8.21 6.70 -5.30
N GLY A 9 7.89 6.57 -4.01
CA GLY A 9 6.82 5.70 -3.53
C GLY A 9 5.44 6.13 -4.04
N VAL A 10 5.12 7.42 -4.01
CA VAL A 10 3.88 7.96 -4.59
C VAL A 10 3.83 7.69 -6.10
N ALA A 11 4.92 7.94 -6.82
CA ALA A 11 4.99 7.70 -8.26
C ALA A 11 4.82 6.22 -8.60
N ALA A 12 5.48 5.31 -7.87
CA ALA A 12 5.35 3.88 -8.05
C ALA A 12 3.91 3.40 -7.77
N GLY A 13 3.31 3.84 -6.67
CA GLY A 13 1.92 3.53 -6.35
C GLY A 13 0.94 4.05 -7.40
N ALA A 14 1.17 5.27 -7.93
CA ALA A 14 0.36 5.83 -9.01
C ALA A 14 0.47 5.02 -10.30
N VAL A 15 1.67 4.55 -10.66
CA VAL A 15 1.88 3.65 -11.79
C VAL A 15 1.12 2.34 -11.60
N ILE A 16 1.15 1.75 -10.41
CA ILE A 16 0.41 0.51 -10.11
C ILE A 16 -1.10 0.71 -10.30
N VAL A 17 -1.65 1.82 -9.83
CA VAL A 17 -3.08 2.15 -10.00
C VAL A 17 -3.43 2.36 -11.48
N ALA A 18 -2.60 3.13 -12.20
CA ALA A 18 -2.85 3.47 -13.60
C ALA A 18 -2.64 2.28 -14.55
N LYS A 19 -1.70 1.39 -14.23
CA LYS A 19 -1.34 0.21 -15.04
C LYS A 19 -1.86 -1.09 -14.45
N SER A 20 -2.91 -1.04 -13.63
CA SER A 20 -3.47 -2.25 -13.00
C SER A 20 -3.90 -3.32 -14.01
N GLU A 21 -4.43 -2.92 -15.17
CA GLU A 21 -4.80 -3.87 -16.23
C GLU A 21 -3.59 -4.54 -16.88
N TRP A 22 -2.56 -3.75 -17.14
CA TRP A 22 -1.28 -4.27 -17.64
C TRP A 22 -0.67 -5.25 -16.63
N ILE A 23 -0.73 -4.94 -15.33
CA ILE A 23 -0.24 -5.84 -14.28
C ILE A 23 -1.01 -7.17 -14.32
N VAL A 24 -2.34 -7.15 -14.35
CA VAL A 24 -3.14 -8.38 -14.43
C VAL A 24 -2.84 -9.19 -15.69
N GLN A 25 -2.63 -8.53 -16.83
CA GLN A 25 -2.32 -9.21 -18.09
C GLN A 25 -0.95 -9.89 -18.10
N ASN A 26 0.04 -9.33 -17.39
CA ASN A 26 1.41 -9.86 -17.38
C ASN A 26 1.69 -10.80 -16.20
N PHE A 27 1.10 -10.54 -15.04
CA PHE A 27 1.32 -11.30 -13.80
C PHE A 27 0.17 -12.23 -13.43
N GLY A 28 -0.97 -12.12 -14.13
CA GLY A 28 -2.15 -12.95 -13.91
C GLY A 28 -3.15 -12.38 -12.89
N SER A 29 -4.22 -13.15 -12.67
CA SER A 29 -5.25 -12.86 -11.67
C SER A 29 -4.92 -13.53 -10.33
N ALA A 30 -5.21 -12.84 -9.24
CA ALA A 30 -5.14 -13.39 -7.89
C ALA A 30 -6.46 -14.12 -7.55
N GLU A 31 -6.41 -15.41 -7.25
CA GLU A 31 -7.60 -16.21 -6.91
C GLU A 31 -8.38 -15.64 -5.73
N TRP A 32 -7.68 -15.15 -4.70
CA TRP A 32 -8.32 -14.49 -3.56
C TRP A 32 -9.16 -13.28 -3.99
N ALA A 33 -8.64 -12.48 -4.94
CA ALA A 33 -9.32 -11.31 -5.46
C ALA A 33 -10.51 -11.69 -6.35
N GLU A 34 -10.39 -12.73 -7.17
CA GLU A 34 -11.52 -13.22 -7.97
C GLU A 34 -12.64 -13.78 -7.07
N GLN A 35 -12.29 -14.49 -5.98
CA GLN A 35 -13.26 -15.06 -5.06
C GLN A 35 -13.99 -14.00 -4.21
N HIS A 36 -13.28 -12.98 -3.72
CA HIS A 36 -13.84 -11.99 -2.79
C HIS A 36 -14.30 -10.70 -3.48
N MET A 37 -13.73 -10.37 -4.64
CA MET A 37 -13.95 -9.10 -5.35
C MET A 37 -14.28 -9.29 -6.83
N GLY A 38 -14.51 -10.52 -7.30
CA GLY A 38 -14.78 -10.81 -8.72
C GLY A 38 -15.95 -10.02 -9.31
N SER A 39 -16.99 -9.73 -8.51
CA SER A 39 -18.15 -8.92 -8.94
C SER A 39 -17.82 -7.45 -9.17
N SER A 40 -16.73 -6.94 -8.60
CA SER A 40 -16.33 -5.53 -8.63
C SER A 40 -15.01 -5.29 -9.39
N GLY A 41 -14.55 -6.28 -10.18
CA GLY A 41 -13.34 -6.17 -10.99
C GLY A 41 -12.15 -6.99 -10.49
N GLY A 42 -12.34 -7.81 -9.45
CA GLY A 42 -11.44 -8.88 -9.03
C GLY A 42 -10.00 -8.41 -8.81
N SER A 43 -9.09 -9.06 -9.50
CA SER A 43 -7.66 -8.81 -9.42
C SER A 43 -7.27 -7.38 -9.80
N ARG A 44 -7.97 -6.77 -10.78
CA ARG A 44 -7.68 -5.37 -11.18
C ARG A 44 -7.94 -4.41 -10.02
N LEU A 45 -9.02 -4.66 -9.27
CA LEU A 45 -9.36 -3.86 -8.11
C LEU A 45 -8.35 -4.08 -6.98
N LEU A 46 -7.91 -5.32 -6.75
CA LEU A 46 -6.85 -5.62 -5.79
C LEU A 46 -5.57 -4.82 -6.07
N TYR A 47 -5.07 -4.84 -7.31
CA TYR A 47 -3.84 -4.12 -7.66
C TYR A 47 -3.99 -2.61 -7.48
N LYS A 48 -5.17 -2.05 -7.77
CA LYS A 48 -5.44 -0.62 -7.48
C LYS A 48 -5.43 -0.33 -5.99
N LEU A 49 -6.01 -1.21 -5.15
CA LEU A 49 -5.99 -1.05 -3.70
C LEU A 49 -4.57 -1.12 -3.13
N ILE A 50 -3.74 -2.03 -3.64
CA ILE A 50 -2.32 -2.11 -3.27
C ILE A 50 -1.59 -0.83 -3.65
N GLY A 51 -1.76 -0.34 -4.88
CA GLY A 51 -1.16 0.91 -5.33
C GLY A 51 -1.61 2.10 -4.49
N LEU A 52 -2.90 2.18 -4.13
CA LEU A 52 -3.45 3.22 -3.27
C LEU A 52 -2.86 3.17 -1.85
N ALA A 53 -2.71 1.97 -1.27
CA ALA A 53 -2.07 1.80 0.03
C ALA A 53 -0.62 2.32 0.01
N ILE A 54 0.16 1.98 -1.03
CA ILE A 54 1.54 2.46 -1.20
C ILE A 54 1.58 3.99 -1.28
N ILE A 55 0.66 4.62 -2.02
CA ILE A 55 0.54 6.09 -2.10
C ILE A 55 0.28 6.66 -0.70
N LEU A 56 -0.67 6.11 0.04
CA LEU A 56 -1.01 6.58 1.39
C LEU A 56 0.18 6.48 2.34
N PHE A 57 0.87 5.34 2.39
CA PHE A 57 2.08 5.19 3.22
C PHE A 57 3.20 6.14 2.80
N SER A 58 3.36 6.37 1.50
CA SER A 58 4.37 7.31 0.99
C SER A 58 4.05 8.75 1.39
N PHE A 59 2.78 9.15 1.36
CA PHE A 59 2.34 10.45 1.86
C PHE A 59 2.52 10.59 3.38
N LEU A 60 2.22 9.54 4.16
CA LEU A 60 2.45 9.55 5.61
C LEU A 60 3.95 9.69 5.95
N SER A 61 4.81 9.07 5.14
CA SER A 61 6.26 9.23 5.23
C SER A 61 6.69 10.66 4.89
N LEU A 62 6.17 11.24 3.82
CA LEU A 62 6.45 12.63 3.45
C LEU A 62 5.96 13.65 4.49
N ALA A 63 4.84 13.38 5.14
CA ALA A 63 4.28 14.23 6.19
C ALA A 63 5.09 14.18 7.50
N GLY A 64 6.12 13.33 7.60
CA GLY A 64 6.88 13.11 8.83
C GLY A 64 6.04 12.47 9.95
N LEU A 65 4.85 11.96 9.64
CA LEU A 65 3.93 11.34 10.59
C LEU A 65 4.24 9.86 10.82
N MET A 66 5.11 9.26 9.99
CA MET A 66 5.45 7.85 10.05
C MET A 66 6.02 7.43 11.41
N ASP A 67 6.94 8.22 11.97
CA ASP A 67 7.56 7.92 13.27
C ASP A 67 6.52 7.95 14.40
N ASN A 68 5.63 8.94 14.40
CA ASN A 68 4.56 9.07 15.40
C ASN A 68 3.52 7.94 15.29
N ILE A 69 3.18 7.52 14.07
CA ILE A 69 2.24 6.42 13.82
C ILE A 69 2.86 5.08 14.22
N LEU A 70 4.12 4.84 13.83
CA LEU A 70 4.85 3.62 14.21
C LEU A 70 4.97 3.50 15.72
N LEU A 71 5.36 4.57 16.42
CA LEU A 71 5.42 4.57 17.88
C LEU A 71 4.03 4.43 18.52
N GLY A 72 2.98 5.01 17.93
CA GLY A 72 1.61 4.87 18.43
C GLY A 72 1.04 3.45 18.32
N ILE A 73 1.33 2.75 17.22
CA ILE A 73 0.85 1.39 16.95
C ILE A 73 1.75 0.35 17.64
N PHE A 74 3.05 0.42 17.40
CA PHE A 74 4.01 -0.57 17.89
C PHE A 74 4.52 -0.27 19.30
N GLY A 75 4.55 0.99 19.74
CA GLY A 75 4.95 1.32 21.12
C GLY A 75 4.01 0.71 22.16
N ARG A 76 2.73 0.49 21.83
CA ARG A 76 1.78 -0.26 22.66
C ARG A 76 2.04 -1.77 22.69
N LEU A 77 2.61 -2.32 21.62
CA LEU A 77 3.01 -3.73 21.57
C LEU A 77 4.26 -3.96 22.42
N PHE A 78 5.24 -3.05 22.42
CA PHE A 78 6.48 -3.18 23.20
C PHE A 78 6.36 -2.79 24.68
N THR A 79 5.42 -1.91 25.06
CA THR A 79 5.13 -1.64 26.48
C THR A 79 4.49 -2.84 27.20
N GLY A 80 3.81 -3.73 26.48
CA GLY A 80 3.28 -4.99 27.04
C GLY A 80 4.33 -6.05 27.37
N PHE A 81 5.56 -5.95 26.84
CA PHE A 81 6.67 -6.87 27.14
C PHE A 81 7.65 -6.32 28.18
N ALA A 82 7.41 -5.10 28.70
CA ALA A 82 8.25 -4.43 29.70
C ALA A 82 7.71 -4.58 31.14
N GLN A 83 6.90 -5.62 31.39
CA GLN A 83 6.54 -6.08 32.75
C GLN A 83 7.33 -7.34 33.10
#